data_AF-A0A1F8MWW5-F1
#
_entry.id   AF-A0A1F8MWW5-F1
#
_cell.length_a   1.000
_cell.length_b   1.000
_cell.length_c   1.000
_cell.angle_alpha   90.00
_cell.angle_beta   90.00
_cell.angle_gamma   90.00
#
_symmetry.space_group_name_H-M   'P 1'
#
loop_
_entity.id
_entity.type
_entity.pdbx_description
1 polymer ?
#
loop_
_entity_poly.entity_id
_entity_poly.type
_entity_poly.pdbx_seq_one_letter_code
_entity_poly.pdbx_strand_id
1 'polypeptide(L)'
;MRLANKEVQPKKTAWAEPQDHRQICLRMHLLLRRCGIEASWIRDRMVAHAIFASGWKQRCWWHNAWGVKLGTWTGYWYTMQTKEVDQGGNWYSVPGAAWRAFDRWQDAVRDYQQRISPDSSRYAAAYEALIKAEPRDVYDRQFWASLQGGGYMTDRGFSPAQFHTLCSRVRQEVAAATAKDMESANAWVDQAMPFEETIAEDPWKGGGKTGNRFFRSDGDSRDRGGDDTDLEEVTE
;
A
#
# COMPACT_ATOMS: atom_id res chain seq x y z
N MET A 1 12.36 33.38 12.79
CA MET A 1 12.78 32.06 13.31
C MET A 1 13.11 31.19 12.10
N ARG A 2 14.40 30.97 11.77
CA ARG A 2 14.77 30.10 10.63
C ARG A 2 14.39 28.67 11.02
N LEU A 3 13.43 28.07 10.31
CA LEU A 3 13.15 26.64 10.43
C LEU A 3 14.47 25.89 10.25
N ALA A 4 14.83 25.02 11.19
CA ALA A 4 15.97 24.13 11.01
C ALA A 4 15.84 23.43 9.66
N ASN A 5 16.93 23.35 8.90
CA ASN A 5 16.90 22.67 7.61
C ASN A 5 16.43 21.22 7.83
N LYS A 6 15.28 20.84 7.24
CA LYS A 6 14.71 19.49 7.34
C LYS A 6 15.39 18.50 6.38
N GLU A 7 16.43 18.95 5.67
CA GLU A 7 17.32 18.09 4.93
C GLU A 7 18.18 17.23 5.86
N VAL A 8 18.20 15.92 5.62
CA VAL A 8 19.02 14.95 6.33
C VAL A 8 19.93 14.20 5.35
N GLN A 9 21.07 13.71 5.85
CA GLN A 9 21.97 12.88 5.07
C GLN A 9 21.32 11.53 4.74
N PRO A 10 21.47 10.97 3.52
CA PRO A 10 20.89 9.67 3.19
C PRO A 10 21.38 8.55 4.15
N LYS A 11 20.44 7.85 4.79
CA LYS A 11 20.71 6.72 5.69
C LYS A 11 20.05 5.46 5.15
N LYS A 12 20.83 4.43 4.83
CA LYS A 12 20.28 3.16 4.34
C LYS A 12 19.48 2.46 5.44
N THR A 13 18.30 1.96 5.09
CA THR A 13 17.35 1.30 6.00
C THR A 13 16.75 0.08 5.30
N ALA A 14 17.61 -0.84 4.85
CA ALA A 14 17.16 -2.11 4.30
C ALA A 14 16.42 -2.92 5.40
N TRP A 15 15.39 -3.66 5.02
CA TRP A 15 14.65 -4.50 5.98
C TRP A 15 15.11 -5.97 5.99
N ALA A 16 15.92 -6.37 5.02
CA ALA A 16 16.53 -7.69 4.94
C ALA A 16 17.83 -7.64 4.12
N GLU A 17 18.55 -8.75 4.12
CA GLU A 17 19.75 -8.90 3.30
C GLU A 17 19.41 -8.95 1.80
N PRO A 18 20.17 -8.29 0.92
CA PRO A 18 19.93 -8.15 -0.54
C PRO A 18 19.70 -9.44 -1.36
N GLN A 19 19.97 -10.62 -0.81
CA GLN A 19 19.83 -11.90 -1.50
C GLN A 19 18.84 -12.83 -0.79
N ASP A 20 18.36 -12.43 0.38
CA ASP A 20 17.40 -13.21 1.15
C ASP A 20 15.98 -12.84 0.74
N HIS A 21 15.57 -13.32 -0.43
CA HIS A 21 14.24 -13.03 -0.98
C HIS A 21 13.13 -13.46 0.00
N ARG A 22 13.36 -14.53 0.77
CA ARG A 22 12.43 -15.03 1.78
C ARG A 22 12.22 -14.00 2.88
N GLN A 23 13.29 -13.51 3.51
CA GLN A 23 13.20 -12.50 4.56
C GLN A 23 12.77 -11.14 4.03
N ILE A 24 13.12 -10.76 2.80
CA ILE A 24 12.62 -9.54 2.15
C ILE A 24 11.08 -9.57 2.09
N CYS A 25 10.49 -10.65 1.62
CA CYS A 25 9.04 -10.77 1.54
C CYS A 25 8.40 -10.86 2.92
N LEU A 26 8.90 -11.74 3.79
CA LEU A 26 8.31 -12.02 5.10
C LEU A 26 8.34 -10.82 6.04
N ARG A 27 9.48 -10.14 6.18
CA ARG A 27 9.63 -9.03 7.13
C ARG A 27 8.73 -7.87 6.78
N MET A 28 8.67 -7.48 5.49
CA MET A 28 7.75 -6.43 5.04
C MET A 28 6.29 -6.87 5.20
N HIS A 29 5.95 -8.12 4.86
CA HIS A 29 4.59 -8.62 5.04
C HIS A 29 4.16 -8.61 6.52
N LEU A 30 5.01 -9.04 7.45
CA LEU A 30 4.72 -9.00 8.88
C LEU A 30 4.69 -7.57 9.44
N LEU A 31 5.57 -6.69 8.96
CA LEU A 31 5.56 -5.27 9.29
C LEU A 31 4.25 -4.60 8.88
N LEU A 32 3.75 -4.86 7.67
CA LEU A 32 2.48 -4.31 7.20
C LEU A 32 1.29 -4.84 8.01
N ARG A 33 1.32 -6.12 8.39
CA ARG A 33 0.33 -6.69 9.31
C ARG A 33 0.38 -6.00 10.67
N ARG A 34 1.58 -5.73 11.18
CA ARG A 34 1.80 -4.98 12.43
C ARG A 34 1.22 -3.56 12.38
N CYS A 35 1.22 -2.94 11.21
CA CYS A 35 0.55 -1.67 10.93
C CYS A 35 -0.98 -1.78 10.71
N GLY A 36 -1.59 -2.93 10.99
CA GLY A 36 -3.04 -3.14 10.90
C GLY A 36 -3.57 -3.56 9.53
N ILE A 37 -2.70 -3.78 8.54
CA ILE A 37 -3.13 -4.21 7.20
C ILE A 37 -3.33 -5.73 7.22
N GLU A 38 -4.53 -6.20 7.57
CA GLU A 38 -4.82 -7.62 7.81
C GLU A 38 -5.03 -8.46 6.53
N ALA A 39 -5.48 -7.85 5.44
CA ALA A 39 -5.68 -8.53 4.18
C ALA A 39 -4.36 -8.88 3.48
N SER A 40 -4.10 -10.17 3.24
CA SER A 40 -2.86 -10.61 2.60
C SER A 40 -2.67 -10.06 1.18
N TRP A 41 -3.74 -9.91 0.39
CA TRP A 41 -3.64 -9.36 -0.96
C TRP A 41 -3.15 -7.92 -1.02
N ILE A 42 -3.57 -7.11 -0.05
CA ILE A 42 -3.10 -5.73 0.08
C ILE A 42 -1.60 -5.76 0.38
N ARG A 43 -1.19 -6.59 1.34
CA ARG A 43 0.23 -6.75 1.70
C ARG A 43 1.06 -7.27 0.54
N ASP A 44 0.60 -8.27 -0.22
CA ASP A 44 1.30 -8.82 -1.37
C ASP A 44 1.64 -7.71 -2.38
N ARG A 45 0.67 -6.86 -2.72
CA ARG A 45 0.86 -5.74 -3.66
C ARG A 45 1.77 -4.66 -3.10
N MET A 46 1.64 -4.33 -1.82
CA MET A 46 2.51 -3.35 -1.16
C MET A 46 3.97 -3.82 -1.08
N VAL A 47 4.19 -5.10 -0.76
CA VAL A 47 5.52 -5.73 -0.73
C VAL A 47 6.11 -5.76 -2.15
N ALA A 48 5.33 -6.18 -3.15
CA ALA A 48 5.78 -6.17 -4.55
C ALA A 48 6.17 -4.76 -5.02
N HIS A 49 5.39 -3.75 -4.64
CA HIS A 49 5.72 -2.35 -4.96
C HIS A 49 7.00 -1.88 -4.24
N ALA A 50 7.17 -2.21 -2.96
CA ALA A 50 8.40 -1.91 -2.23
C ALA A 50 9.64 -2.57 -2.88
N ILE A 51 9.50 -3.82 -3.34
CA ILE A 51 10.55 -4.55 -4.06
C ILE A 51 10.81 -3.92 -5.43
N PHE A 52 9.79 -3.47 -6.15
CA PHE A 52 9.99 -2.75 -7.41
C PHE A 52 10.80 -1.46 -7.17
N ALA A 53 10.42 -0.66 -6.19
CA ALA A 53 11.04 0.65 -5.94
C ALA A 53 12.47 0.54 -5.39
N SER A 54 12.72 -0.38 -4.47
CA SER A 54 14.04 -0.55 -3.81
C SER A 54 14.91 -1.66 -4.41
N GLY A 55 14.33 -2.49 -5.29
CA GLY A 55 14.94 -3.71 -5.79
C GLY A 55 15.08 -4.79 -4.72
N TRP A 56 15.36 -6.02 -5.16
CA TRP A 56 15.82 -7.09 -4.26
C TRP A 56 17.12 -6.72 -3.55
N LYS A 57 17.90 -5.77 -4.07
CA LYS A 57 19.10 -5.22 -3.42
C LYS A 57 18.82 -4.27 -2.25
N GLN A 58 17.54 -3.96 -1.97
CA GLN A 58 17.11 -3.19 -0.80
C GLN A 58 17.76 -1.80 -0.75
N ARG A 59 17.72 -1.10 -1.89
CA ARG A 59 18.09 0.31 -2.03
C ARG A 59 16.98 1.18 -1.43
N CYS A 60 16.89 1.14 -0.10
CA CYS A 60 15.92 1.89 0.69
C CYS A 60 16.68 2.81 1.66
N TRP A 61 16.24 4.07 1.74
CA TRP A 61 16.81 5.07 2.64
C TRP A 61 15.70 5.73 3.46
N TRP A 62 15.97 5.96 4.74
CA TRP A 62 15.02 6.58 5.68
C TRP A 62 13.62 5.96 5.61
N HIS A 63 13.56 4.63 5.64
CA HIS A 63 12.37 3.78 5.58
C HIS A 63 11.45 4.01 4.37
N ASN A 64 11.89 4.76 3.36
CA ASN A 64 11.12 5.10 2.17
C ASN A 64 11.15 3.94 1.14
N ALA A 65 10.57 2.79 1.51
CA ALA A 65 10.61 1.58 0.69
C ALA A 65 9.86 1.69 -0.63
N TRP A 66 8.93 2.64 -0.75
CA TRP A 66 8.17 2.87 -1.99
C TRP A 66 8.72 4.01 -2.86
N GLY A 67 9.84 4.64 -2.48
CA GLY A 67 10.49 5.64 -3.34
C GLY A 67 9.66 6.90 -3.57
N VAL A 68 9.11 7.47 -2.50
CA VAL A 68 8.28 8.67 -2.59
C VAL A 68 9.14 9.93 -2.60
N LYS A 69 9.05 10.73 -3.67
CA LYS A 69 9.66 12.06 -3.77
C LYS A 69 9.01 13.07 -2.82
N LEU A 70 9.73 14.13 -2.47
CA LEU A 70 9.30 15.18 -1.54
C LEU A 70 7.89 15.73 -1.88
N GLY A 71 7.73 16.32 -3.06
CA GLY A 71 6.47 16.96 -3.46
C GLY A 71 6.07 18.05 -2.46
N THR A 72 4.83 17.98 -1.95
CA THR A 72 4.29 18.90 -0.92
C THR A 72 4.63 18.49 0.52
N TRP A 73 5.49 17.49 0.72
CA TRP A 73 5.88 17.02 2.06
C TRP A 73 6.59 18.11 2.85
N THR A 74 6.19 18.27 4.11
CA THR A 74 6.78 19.27 5.02
C THR A 74 7.69 18.64 6.08
N GLY A 75 7.83 17.32 6.11
CA GLY A 75 8.71 16.59 7.04
C GLY A 75 10.17 16.55 6.59
N TYR A 76 10.95 15.64 7.17
CA TYR A 76 12.35 15.44 6.79
C TYR A 76 12.48 14.90 5.36
N TRP A 77 13.60 15.22 4.73
CA TRP A 77 13.89 14.81 3.35
C TRP A 77 15.38 14.65 3.12
N TYR A 78 15.74 13.91 2.08
CA TYR A 78 17.12 13.72 1.65
C TYR A 78 17.23 13.87 0.14
N THR A 79 18.43 14.18 -0.35
CA THR A 79 18.72 14.24 -1.78
C THR A 79 19.48 13.03 -2.25
N MET A 80 19.06 12.46 -3.37
CA MET A 80 19.74 11.37 -4.05
C MET A 80 19.47 11.42 -5.55
N GLN A 81 20.43 10.93 -6.33
CA GLN A 81 20.22 10.76 -7.77
C GLN A 81 19.14 9.72 -8.04
N THR A 82 18.27 10.01 -9.01
CA THR A 82 17.34 9.04 -9.57
C THR A 82 17.51 8.92 -11.09
N LYS A 83 16.88 7.91 -11.67
CA LYS A 83 16.74 7.76 -13.12
C LYS A 83 15.27 7.86 -13.50
N GLU A 84 15.01 8.56 -14.60
CA GLU A 84 13.69 8.76 -15.16
C GLU A 84 13.69 8.44 -16.65
N VAL A 85 12.48 8.30 -17.21
CA VAL A 85 12.24 8.02 -18.62
C VAL A 85 11.45 9.19 -19.19
N ASP A 86 11.93 9.77 -20.29
CA ASP A 86 11.22 10.85 -20.98
C ASP A 86 10.06 10.32 -21.86
N GLN A 87 9.34 11.22 -22.53
CA GLN A 87 8.23 10.83 -23.42
C GLN A 87 8.68 10.03 -24.65
N GLY A 88 9.96 10.13 -25.04
CA GLY A 88 10.57 9.37 -26.13
C GLY A 88 11.10 8.00 -25.69
N GLY A 89 10.98 7.64 -24.41
CA GLY A 89 11.49 6.38 -23.86
C GLY A 89 12.98 6.44 -23.49
N ASN A 90 13.63 7.60 -23.51
CA ASN A 90 15.04 7.73 -23.18
C ASN A 90 15.25 7.85 -21.67
N TRP A 91 16.22 7.10 -21.17
CA TRP A 91 16.64 7.19 -19.77
C TRP A 91 17.52 8.42 -19.55
N TYR A 92 17.21 9.19 -18.50
CA TYR A 92 18.04 10.30 -18.04
C TYR A 92 18.21 10.26 -16.51
N SER A 93 19.27 10.90 -16.01
CA SER A 93 19.53 11.01 -14.57
C SER A 93 19.05 12.36 -14.06
N VAL A 94 18.42 12.35 -12.88
CA VAL A 94 18.04 13.56 -12.15
C VAL A 94 18.91 13.66 -10.91
N PRO A 95 20.01 14.44 -10.95
CA PRO A 95 20.84 14.68 -9.78
C PRO A 95 20.07 15.52 -8.74
N GLY A 96 20.31 15.25 -7.46
CA GLY A 96 19.70 16.03 -6.38
C GLY A 96 18.17 15.92 -6.28
N ALA A 97 17.55 14.82 -6.76
CA ALA A 97 16.13 14.61 -6.52
C ALA A 97 15.86 14.51 -5.02
N ALA A 98 14.84 15.24 -4.55
CA ALA A 98 14.46 15.26 -3.15
C ALA A 98 13.44 14.16 -2.82
N TRP A 99 13.70 13.39 -1.78
CA TRP A 99 12.94 12.23 -1.33
C TRP A 99 12.47 12.41 0.10
N ARG A 100 11.31 11.85 0.44
CA ARG A 100 10.82 11.87 1.81
C ARG A 100 11.72 11.00 2.69
N ALA A 101 12.05 11.51 3.88
CA ALA A 101 12.69 10.75 4.94
C ALA A 101 11.65 10.44 6.04
N PHE A 102 11.53 9.16 6.38
CA PHE A 102 10.69 8.71 7.48
C PHE A 102 11.58 8.20 8.61
N ASP A 103 11.33 8.68 9.83
CA ASP A 103 12.09 8.25 11.01
C ASP A 103 11.77 6.80 11.38
N ARG A 104 10.55 6.34 11.08
CA ARG A 104 10.05 5.00 11.41
C ARG A 104 9.30 4.38 10.24
N TRP A 105 9.26 3.06 10.20
CA TRP A 105 8.51 2.30 9.19
C TRP A 105 7.01 2.61 9.18
N GLN A 106 6.42 2.80 10.36
CA GLN A 106 5.01 3.16 10.53
C GLN A 106 4.65 4.43 9.77
N ASP A 107 5.56 5.43 9.78
CA ASP A 107 5.33 6.70 9.10
C ASP A 107 5.36 6.53 7.57
N ALA A 108 6.24 5.68 7.05
CA ALA A 108 6.28 5.33 5.64
C ALA A 108 5.02 4.56 5.19
N VAL A 109 4.54 3.61 6.01
CA VAL A 109 3.30 2.85 5.73
C VAL A 109 2.08 3.78 5.72
N ARG A 110 1.98 4.68 6.70
CA ARG A 110 0.91 5.66 6.78
C ARG A 110 0.92 6.62 5.60
N ASP A 111 2.09 7.10 5.19
CA ASP A 111 2.24 7.94 4.00
C ASP A 111 1.76 7.22 2.73
N TYR A 112 2.09 5.94 2.61
CA TYR A 112 1.63 5.11 1.51
C TYR A 112 0.10 5.00 1.48
N GLN A 113 -0.53 4.68 2.62
CA GLN A 113 -1.98 4.57 2.73
C GLN A 113 -2.71 5.89 2.42
N GLN A 114 -2.14 7.03 2.83
CA GLN A 114 -2.70 8.35 2.51
C GLN A 114 -2.57 8.69 1.01
N ARG A 115 -1.47 8.26 0.38
CA ARG A 115 -1.21 8.50 -1.05
C ARG A 115 -2.08 7.65 -1.96
N ILE A 116 -2.21 6.37 -1.62
CA ILE A 116 -3.05 5.40 -2.32
C ILE A 116 -4.36 5.29 -1.53
N SER A 117 -5.19 6.31 -1.68
CA SER A 117 -6.45 6.52 -0.93
C SER A 117 -7.60 6.80 -1.92
N PRO A 118 -8.87 6.69 -1.51
CA PRO A 118 -10.00 6.98 -2.39
C PRO A 118 -10.07 8.49 -2.70
N ASP A 119 -9.54 9.34 -1.81
CA ASP A 119 -9.48 10.79 -1.96
C ASP A 119 -8.31 11.26 -2.85
N SER A 120 -7.44 10.35 -3.28
CA SER A 120 -6.28 10.66 -4.09
C SER A 120 -6.68 10.95 -5.53
N SER A 121 -6.56 12.21 -5.96
CA SER A 121 -6.85 12.63 -7.34
C SER A 121 -6.05 11.87 -8.40
N ARG A 122 -4.87 11.35 -8.05
CA ARG A 122 -3.99 10.60 -8.96
C ARG A 122 -4.09 9.08 -8.81
N TYR A 123 -4.45 8.58 -7.62
CA TYR A 123 -4.30 7.16 -7.28
C TYR A 123 -5.58 6.49 -6.75
N ALA A 124 -6.75 7.12 -6.84
CA ALA A 124 -8.02 6.49 -6.46
C ALA A 124 -8.29 5.17 -7.20
N ALA A 125 -7.98 5.08 -8.51
CA ALA A 125 -8.11 3.83 -9.25
C ALA A 125 -7.13 2.74 -8.76
N ALA A 126 -5.93 3.13 -8.31
CA ALA A 126 -4.98 2.20 -7.72
C ALA A 126 -5.48 1.74 -6.34
N TYR A 127 -6.08 2.61 -5.54
CA TYR A 127 -6.76 2.26 -4.29
C TYR A 127 -7.83 1.18 -4.52
N GLU A 128 -8.71 1.38 -5.51
CA GLU A 128 -9.79 0.42 -5.82
C GLU A 128 -9.24 -0.96 -6.17
N ALA A 129 -8.21 -1.03 -7.02
CA ALA A 129 -7.58 -2.30 -7.35
C ALA A 129 -6.81 -2.91 -6.16
N LEU A 130 -6.19 -2.09 -5.31
CA LEU A 130 -5.44 -2.53 -4.14
C LEU A 130 -6.32 -3.34 -3.18
N ILE A 131 -7.56 -2.90 -2.93
CA ILE A 131 -8.45 -3.50 -1.92
C ILE A 131 -9.19 -4.74 -2.40
N LYS A 132 -9.29 -4.95 -3.71
CA LYS A 132 -10.05 -6.07 -4.26
C LYS A 132 -9.27 -7.38 -4.12
N ALA A 133 -9.93 -8.38 -3.53
CA ALA A 133 -9.31 -9.66 -3.22
C ALA A 133 -9.14 -10.52 -4.47
N GLU A 134 -10.19 -10.71 -5.27
CA GLU A 134 -10.20 -11.67 -6.40
C GLU A 134 -10.96 -11.14 -7.61
N PRO A 135 -10.52 -11.45 -8.85
CA PRO A 135 -9.40 -12.34 -9.17
C PRO A 135 -8.02 -11.67 -9.06
N ARG A 136 -7.06 -12.36 -8.44
CA ARG A 136 -5.71 -11.80 -8.15
C ARG A 136 -4.99 -11.23 -9.36
N ASP A 137 -4.96 -11.97 -10.45
CA ASP A 137 -4.21 -11.59 -11.64
C ASP A 137 -4.74 -10.29 -12.27
N VAL A 138 -6.06 -10.12 -12.28
CA VAL A 138 -6.71 -8.90 -12.77
C VAL A 138 -6.35 -7.72 -11.88
N TYR A 139 -6.55 -7.84 -10.57
CA TYR A 139 -6.34 -6.70 -9.66
C TYR A 139 -4.87 -6.38 -9.40
N ASP A 140 -3.96 -7.35 -9.47
CA ASP A 140 -2.53 -7.09 -9.45
C ASP A 140 -2.13 -6.23 -10.68
N ARG A 141 -2.62 -6.59 -11.87
CA ARG A 141 -2.36 -5.84 -13.11
C ARG A 141 -3.00 -4.45 -13.08
N GLN A 142 -4.26 -4.36 -12.68
CA GLN A 142 -4.98 -3.08 -12.60
C GLN A 142 -4.32 -2.14 -11.61
N PHE A 143 -3.92 -2.63 -10.43
CA PHE A 143 -3.20 -1.83 -9.43
C PHE A 143 -1.96 -1.17 -10.04
N TRP A 144 -1.13 -1.95 -10.73
CA TRP A 144 0.08 -1.45 -11.36
C TRP A 144 -0.21 -0.48 -12.52
N ALA A 145 -1.16 -0.82 -13.38
CA ALA A 145 -1.57 0.03 -14.50
C ALA A 145 -2.12 1.37 -14.01
N SER A 146 -2.86 1.40 -12.90
CA SER A 146 -3.39 2.62 -12.29
C SER A 146 -2.29 3.46 -11.64
N LEU A 147 -1.30 2.86 -10.97
CA LEU A 147 -0.11 3.59 -10.51
C LEU A 147 0.62 4.25 -11.68
N GLN A 148 0.78 3.51 -12.79
CA GLN A 148 1.36 3.98 -14.04
C GLN A 148 0.55 5.15 -14.61
N GLY A 149 -0.77 5.02 -14.78
CA GLY A 149 -1.64 6.11 -15.21
C GLY A 149 -1.55 7.34 -14.31
N GLY A 150 -1.45 7.13 -12.99
CA GLY A 150 -1.27 8.18 -12.00
C GLY A 150 0.13 8.78 -11.95
N GLY A 151 1.10 8.28 -12.72
CA GLY A 151 2.47 8.82 -12.81
C GLY A 151 3.30 8.62 -11.55
N TYR A 152 3.16 7.49 -10.84
CA TYR A 152 4.02 7.14 -9.70
C TYR A 152 5.47 6.89 -10.13
N MET A 153 5.66 6.38 -11.35
CA MET A 153 6.93 6.15 -12.02
C MET A 153 6.82 6.57 -13.49
N THR A 154 7.95 6.98 -14.04
CA THR A 154 8.09 7.32 -15.46
C THR A 154 8.39 6.09 -16.31
N ASP A 155 9.03 5.06 -15.74
CA ASP A 155 9.32 3.80 -16.43
C ASP A 155 8.03 3.04 -16.73
N ARG A 156 7.80 2.77 -18.02
CA ARG A 156 6.67 1.97 -18.54
C ARG A 156 7.10 0.58 -18.99
N GLY A 157 8.39 0.27 -18.95
CA GLY A 157 8.94 -1.03 -19.35
C GLY A 157 8.58 -2.17 -18.40
N PHE A 158 8.38 -1.87 -17.11
CA PHE A 158 7.87 -2.85 -16.16
C PHE A 158 6.34 -2.96 -16.27
N SER A 159 5.90 -3.99 -16.98
CA SER A 159 4.50 -4.20 -17.34
C SER A 159 3.62 -4.65 -16.17
N PRO A 160 2.30 -4.44 -16.24
CA PRO A 160 1.34 -5.01 -15.29
C PRO A 160 1.45 -6.53 -15.12
N ALA A 161 1.79 -7.27 -16.18
CA ALA A 161 1.97 -8.72 -16.10
C ALA A 161 3.23 -9.12 -15.30
N GLN A 162 4.32 -8.34 -15.44
CA GLN A 162 5.52 -8.52 -14.62
C GLN A 162 5.24 -8.17 -13.16
N PHE A 163 4.43 -7.14 -12.88
CA PHE A 163 4.01 -6.83 -11.52
C PHE A 163 3.18 -7.97 -10.90
N HIS A 164 2.21 -8.53 -11.63
CA HIS A 164 1.50 -9.73 -11.16
C HIS A 164 2.45 -10.91 -10.88
N THR A 165 3.44 -11.13 -11.74
CA THR A 165 4.46 -12.16 -11.53
C THR A 165 5.25 -11.91 -10.24
N LEU A 166 5.58 -10.64 -9.96
CA LEU A 166 6.24 -10.24 -8.72
C LEU A 166 5.35 -10.48 -7.49
N CYS A 167 4.06 -10.12 -7.56
CA CYS A 167 3.10 -10.45 -6.50
C CYS A 167 2.99 -11.96 -6.27
N SER A 168 2.96 -12.77 -7.33
CA SER A 168 2.99 -14.23 -7.24
C SER A 168 4.26 -14.74 -6.57
N ARG A 169 5.42 -14.14 -6.87
CA ARG A 169 6.67 -14.48 -6.18
C ARG A 169 6.60 -14.14 -4.69
N VAL A 170 6.08 -12.97 -4.32
CA VAL A 170 5.90 -12.59 -2.91
C VAL A 170 5.06 -13.63 -2.18
N ARG A 171 3.90 -14.01 -2.74
CA ARG A 171 3.02 -15.04 -2.15
C ARG A 171 3.73 -16.37 -1.96
N GLN A 172 4.49 -16.82 -2.96
CA GLN A 172 5.26 -18.07 -2.88
C GLN A 172 6.30 -18.05 -1.77
N GLU A 173 7.05 -16.95 -1.64
CA GLU A 173 8.04 -16.81 -0.57
C GLU A 173 7.38 -16.83 0.81
N VAL A 174 6.27 -16.11 0.99
CA VAL A 174 5.54 -16.08 2.26
C VAL A 174 4.94 -17.46 2.59
N ALA A 175 4.33 -18.13 1.62
CA ALA A 175 3.68 -19.42 1.82
C ALA A 175 4.67 -20.55 2.12
N ALA A 176 5.89 -20.49 1.59
CA ALA A 176 6.91 -21.51 1.80
C ALA A 176 7.71 -21.31 3.10
N ALA A 177 7.41 -20.28 3.90
CA ALA A 177 8.16 -19.94 5.10
C ALA A 177 8.14 -21.05 6.16
N THR A 178 9.32 -21.38 6.68
CA THR A 178 9.47 -22.31 7.80
C THR A 178 9.19 -21.59 9.13
N ALA A 179 9.02 -22.37 10.21
CA ALA A 179 8.89 -21.79 11.56
C ALA A 179 10.09 -20.91 11.93
N LYS A 180 11.30 -21.31 11.54
CA LYS A 180 12.54 -20.54 11.76
C LYS A 180 12.55 -19.23 10.99
N ASP A 181 12.06 -19.23 9.74
CA ASP A 181 11.95 -18.00 8.95
C ASP A 181 11.01 -17.00 9.61
N MET A 182 9.87 -17.50 10.13
CA MET A 182 8.87 -16.71 10.84
C MET A 182 9.40 -16.16 12.16
N GLU A 183 10.12 -16.95 12.94
CA GLU A 183 10.77 -16.52 14.19
C GLU A 183 11.76 -15.38 13.92
N SER A 184 12.66 -15.56 12.96
CA SER A 184 13.62 -14.53 12.53
C SER A 184 12.92 -13.26 12.05
N ALA A 185 11.86 -13.39 11.25
CA ALA A 185 11.16 -12.25 10.71
C ALA A 185 10.37 -11.48 11.79
N ASN A 186 9.72 -12.17 12.74
CA ASN A 186 9.04 -11.54 13.87
C ASN A 186 10.04 -10.81 14.78
N ALA A 187 11.17 -11.43 15.12
CA ALA A 187 12.20 -10.78 15.93
C ALA A 187 12.71 -9.48 15.29
N TRP A 188 12.84 -9.45 13.96
CA TRP A 188 13.17 -8.22 13.25
C TRP A 188 12.05 -7.18 13.32
N VAL A 189 10.78 -7.58 13.15
CA VAL A 189 9.63 -6.66 13.25
C VAL A 189 9.54 -6.04 14.63
N ASP A 190 9.76 -6.81 15.70
CA ASP A 190 9.74 -6.30 17.08
C ASP A 190 10.82 -5.24 17.32
N GLN A 191 12.00 -5.38 16.69
CA GLN A 191 13.07 -4.39 16.73
C GLN A 191 12.79 -3.17 15.85
N ALA A 192 12.23 -3.40 14.66
CA ALA A 192 11.95 -2.35 13.67
C ALA A 192 10.74 -1.50 14.05
N MET A 193 9.82 -2.05 14.83
CA MET A 193 8.61 -1.42 15.34
C MET A 193 8.40 -1.80 16.81
N PRO A 194 9.21 -1.27 17.75
CA PRO A 194 9.00 -1.51 19.17
C PRO A 194 7.57 -1.08 19.54
N PHE A 195 6.94 -1.87 20.42
CA PHE A 195 5.57 -1.69 20.90
C PHE A 195 5.43 -0.38 21.72
N GLU A 196 5.47 0.76 21.06
CA GLU A 196 5.04 2.04 21.61
C GLU A 196 4.08 2.65 20.59
N GLU A 197 2.82 2.81 21.01
CA GLU A 197 1.65 3.34 20.26
C GLU A 197 0.91 2.34 19.35
N THR A 198 -0.12 1.72 19.94
CA THR A 198 -1.31 1.23 19.23
C THR A 198 -1.82 2.28 18.24
N ILE A 199 -1.86 1.93 16.95
CA ILE A 199 -2.53 2.73 15.93
C ILE A 199 -4.04 2.43 16.00
N ALA A 200 -4.84 3.49 15.92
CA ALA A 200 -6.28 3.46 15.73
C ALA A 200 -6.70 2.61 14.51
N GLU A 201 -7.95 2.14 14.53
CA GLU A 201 -8.55 1.14 13.64
C GLU A 201 -8.17 1.25 12.15
N ASP A 202 -8.01 0.08 11.50
CA ASP A 202 -7.71 -0.10 10.08
C ASP A 202 -8.66 0.74 9.18
N PRO A 203 -8.15 1.74 8.42
CA PRO A 203 -8.98 2.57 7.53
C PRO A 203 -9.56 1.78 6.35
N TRP A 204 -9.13 0.53 6.14
CA TRP A 204 -9.56 -0.34 5.04
C TRP A 204 -10.62 -1.38 5.46
N LYS A 205 -11.06 -1.38 6.73
CA LYS A 205 -12.08 -2.32 7.24
C LYS A 205 -13.52 -2.03 6.82
N GLY A 206 -13.78 -1.01 6.00
CA GLY A 206 -15.14 -0.60 5.60
C GLY A 206 -15.78 -1.31 4.39
N GLY A 207 -15.16 -2.37 3.84
CA GLY A 207 -15.54 -2.94 2.55
C GLY A 207 -16.44 -4.19 2.57
N GLY A 208 -17.09 -4.54 3.68
CA GLY A 208 -17.88 -5.77 3.72
C GLY A 208 -18.77 -5.91 4.93
N LYS A 209 -20.02 -5.45 4.80
CA LYS A 209 -21.25 -6.13 5.23
C LYS A 209 -22.47 -5.27 4.85
N THR A 210 -23.17 -5.70 3.82
CA THR A 210 -24.61 -5.52 3.71
C THR A 210 -25.28 -6.18 4.93
N GLY A 211 -26.30 -5.54 5.51
CA GLY A 211 -27.13 -6.20 6.52
C GLY A 211 -27.76 -5.26 7.54
N ASN A 212 -29.01 -4.87 7.27
CA ASN A 212 -30.07 -4.55 8.22
C ASN A 212 -29.68 -3.86 9.54
N ARG A 213 -29.82 -2.53 9.56
CA ARG A 213 -30.26 -1.87 10.79
C ARG A 213 -31.78 -1.80 10.77
N PHE A 214 -32.38 -2.82 11.37
CA PHE A 214 -33.76 -2.81 11.85
C PHE A 214 -34.03 -1.47 12.55
N PHE A 215 -34.99 -0.71 12.03
CA PHE A 215 -35.70 0.27 12.83
C PHE A 215 -36.47 -0.50 13.91
N ARG A 216 -36.12 -0.27 15.18
CA ARG A 216 -36.98 -0.66 16.29
C ARG A 216 -38.16 0.31 16.33
N SER A 217 -39.33 -0.28 16.22
CA SER A 217 -40.62 0.30 16.55
C SER A 217 -40.66 0.75 18.01
N ASP A 218 -41.06 1.99 18.22
CA ASP A 218 -41.91 2.50 19.30
C ASP A 218 -42.47 3.81 18.71
N GLY A 219 -43.67 3.83 18.12
CA GLY A 219 -44.91 3.90 18.86
C GLY A 219 -45.24 5.36 19.20
N ASP A 220 -45.86 6.12 18.28
CA ASP A 220 -47.14 6.79 18.59
C ASP A 220 -47.82 7.45 17.37
N SER A 221 -49.09 7.09 17.21
CA SER A 221 -50.25 7.88 16.79
C SER A 221 -50.39 8.51 15.38
N ARG A 222 -51.51 8.09 14.76
CA ARG A 222 -52.50 8.85 13.95
C ARG A 222 -52.43 8.81 12.41
N ASP A 223 -53.37 8.01 11.88
CA ASP A 223 -54.46 8.44 11.00
C ASP A 223 -54.13 8.98 9.60
N ARG A 224 -54.37 8.16 8.56
CA ARG A 224 -55.50 8.30 7.59
C ARG A 224 -55.30 7.42 6.34
N GLY A 225 -56.34 6.66 6.00
CA GLY A 225 -56.84 6.16 4.68
C GLY A 225 -55.85 5.76 3.58
N GLY A 226 -56.04 4.71 2.79
CA GLY A 226 -57.22 3.91 2.43
C GLY A 226 -56.95 3.31 1.04
N ASP A 227 -57.71 2.26 0.70
CA ASP A 227 -57.83 1.55 -0.59
C ASP A 227 -56.70 0.64 -1.11
N ASP A 228 -56.92 -0.66 -0.94
CA ASP A 228 -57.22 -1.66 -1.99
C ASP A 228 -56.55 -1.52 -3.37
N THR A 229 -55.74 -2.52 -3.75
CA THR A 229 -55.98 -3.44 -4.90
C THR A 229 -54.76 -4.33 -5.16
N ASP A 230 -54.85 -5.60 -4.74
CA ASP A 230 -54.89 -6.81 -5.57
C ASP A 230 -54.19 -6.91 -6.96
N LEU A 231 -53.51 -8.06 -7.12
CA LEU A 231 -53.33 -8.93 -8.31
C LEU A 231 -51.97 -9.01 -9.05
N GLU A 232 -51.39 -10.20 -8.87
CA GLU A 232 -50.92 -11.18 -9.88
C GLU A 232 -49.68 -10.96 -10.76
N GLU A 233 -48.81 -11.98 -10.63
CA GLU A 233 -47.99 -12.63 -11.65
C GLU A 233 -48.39 -12.36 -13.10
N VAL A 234 -47.41 -11.96 -13.91
CA VAL A 234 -47.31 -12.42 -15.30
C VAL A 234 -45.84 -12.69 -15.62
N THR A 235 -45.54 -13.96 -15.82
CA THR A 235 -44.35 -14.44 -16.55
C THR A 235 -44.57 -14.29 -18.04
N GLU A 236 -43.54 -13.81 -18.76
CA GLU A 236 -42.97 -14.43 -19.97
C GLU A 236 -41.57 -13.86 -20.22
#